data_AF-A0A1Y2CMK2-F1
#
_entry.id   AF-A0A1Y2CMK2-F1
#
_cell.length_a   1.000
_cell.length_b   1.000
_cell.length_c   1.000
_cell.angle_alpha   90.00
_cell.angle_beta   90.00
_cell.angle_gamma   90.00
#
_symmetry.space_group_name_H-M   'P 1'
#
loop_
_entity.id
_entity.type
_entity.pdbx_description
1 polymer ?
#
loop_
_entity_poly.entity_id
_entity_poly.type
_entity_poly.pdbx_seq_one_letter_code
_entity_poly.pdbx_strand_id
1 'polypeptide(L)'
;MPCLFLDVLPINRDNSDNSDGVFACQTCFKVFHAPCLREWAKTANAPEFRCPACNCPQDSALVAEAPRCFCGKTQFAALSPTEKQTNQCANSCARVRSIRGLKLADAAADYSECACPHPCSAKCHPGPCEPCSRFKSRTCHCGRLSYQSKCGVFESKRACDAVCGKKLNCGLHTCQKQCHSGPCNDCQESVSCTCFCSATTRKETCGSSQMVSDNGKLVQKFTCNNVCNKLLSCGNHSCSKKCHKGACATCSKSPSLVNSCPCGKTTVMRQQRTSCLDPIPTCDSICDKTLSCGHRCLQKCHNSDEPCVCIGKKTIPCECGKHREEVACTDLVDGDSVRTTFKCNSICKTLKTVENMNALRVVVL
;
A
#
# COMPACT_ATOMS: atom_id res chain seq x y z
N MET A 1 34.02 3.14 -47.27
CA MET A 1 33.62 2.22 -46.18
C MET A 1 34.69 1.20 -45.71
N PRO A 2 35.84 0.94 -46.37
CA PRO A 2 36.77 -0.12 -45.91
C PRO A 2 37.64 0.23 -44.69
N CYS A 3 37.66 1.49 -44.22
CA CYS A 3 38.60 1.95 -43.19
C CYS A 3 38.02 2.00 -41.76
N LEU A 4 36.82 1.47 -41.49
CA LEU A 4 36.15 1.71 -40.19
C LEU A 4 36.72 0.88 -39.03
N PHE A 5 37.34 -0.28 -39.28
CA PHE A 5 37.68 -1.22 -38.20
C PHE A 5 39.19 -1.40 -38.03
N LEU A 6 39.62 -1.43 -36.77
CA LEU A 6 40.93 -1.92 -36.34
C LEU A 6 40.73 -3.21 -35.53
N ASP A 7 41.51 -4.23 -35.85
CA ASP A 7 41.67 -5.41 -35.00
C ASP A 7 42.79 -5.15 -33.99
N VAL A 8 42.60 -5.63 -32.75
CA VAL A 8 43.47 -5.35 -31.58
C VAL A 8 44.77 -6.19 -31.62
N LEU A 9 45.36 -6.32 -32.80
CA LEU A 9 46.74 -6.78 -32.96
C LEU A 9 47.67 -5.57 -32.80
N PRO A 10 48.98 -5.75 -32.49
CA PRO A 10 49.91 -4.63 -32.43
C PRO A 10 49.70 -3.79 -33.68
N ILE A 11 49.51 -2.49 -33.46
CA ILE A 11 49.13 -1.43 -34.42
C ILE A 11 50.24 -1.30 -35.48
N ASN A 12 50.38 -2.33 -36.31
CA ASN A 12 51.42 -2.56 -37.29
C ASN A 12 51.09 -3.84 -38.06
N ARG A 13 50.19 -3.73 -39.03
CA ARG A 13 50.49 -4.04 -40.42
C ARG A 13 49.28 -3.73 -41.28
N ASP A 14 49.54 -2.83 -42.21
CA ASP A 14 48.82 -2.58 -43.45
C ASP A 14 47.90 -1.36 -43.45
N ASN A 15 48.55 -0.26 -43.80
CA ASN A 15 48.07 0.79 -44.69
C ASN A 15 47.09 1.83 -44.10
N SER A 16 47.60 2.70 -43.24
CA SER A 16 47.56 4.17 -43.39
C SER A 16 48.10 4.77 -42.09
N ASP A 17 48.91 5.81 -42.27
CA ASP A 17 49.57 6.61 -41.25
C ASP A 17 48.82 6.66 -39.90
N ASN A 18 49.42 6.12 -38.83
CA ASN A 18 48.97 6.30 -37.45
C ASN A 18 49.21 7.76 -36.98
N SER A 19 49.23 8.72 -37.90
CA SER A 19 49.47 10.14 -37.67
C SER A 19 48.21 10.86 -37.17
N ASP A 20 47.03 10.29 -37.44
CA ASP A 20 45.74 10.94 -37.19
C ASP A 20 44.98 10.41 -35.95
N GLY A 21 45.56 9.46 -35.21
CA GLY A 21 45.03 8.94 -33.95
C GLY A 21 43.77 8.07 -34.07
N VAL A 22 43.34 7.49 -32.94
CA VAL A 22 42.18 6.58 -32.88
C VAL A 22 41.17 7.02 -31.82
N PHE A 23 39.92 6.60 -31.99
CA PHE A 23 38.82 6.79 -31.04
C PHE A 23 38.34 5.44 -30.50
N ALA A 24 38.11 5.35 -29.19
CA ALA A 24 37.52 4.18 -28.56
C ALA A 24 36.11 4.51 -28.03
N CYS A 25 35.12 3.70 -28.40
CA CYS A 25 33.77 3.86 -27.86
C CYS A 25 33.77 3.68 -26.33
N GLN A 26 33.12 4.58 -25.59
CA GLN A 26 33.13 4.53 -24.12
C GLN A 26 32.25 3.40 -23.53
N THR A 27 31.42 2.77 -24.35
CA THR A 27 30.49 1.72 -23.93
C THR A 27 30.99 0.33 -24.31
N CYS A 28 31.32 0.10 -25.59
CA CYS A 28 31.78 -1.20 -26.08
C CYS A 28 33.30 -1.30 -26.26
N PHE A 29 34.01 -0.19 -26.13
CA PHE A 29 35.48 -0.11 -26.21
C PHE A 29 36.10 -0.56 -27.54
N LYS A 30 35.31 -0.74 -28.61
CA LYS A 30 35.83 -0.94 -29.98
C LYS A 30 36.57 0.33 -30.42
N VAL A 31 37.72 0.14 -31.07
CA VAL A 31 38.60 1.19 -31.57
C VAL A 31 38.34 1.43 -33.05
N PHE A 32 38.30 2.71 -33.43
CA PHE A 32 38.05 3.19 -34.79
C PHE A 32 39.12 4.22 -35.17
N HIS A 33 39.46 4.33 -36.45
CA HIS A 33 40.24 5.45 -36.95
C HIS A 33 39.48 6.76 -36.71
N ALA A 34 40.13 7.75 -36.09
CA ALA A 34 39.46 9.01 -35.75
C ALA A 34 38.90 9.75 -36.98
N PRO A 35 39.59 9.84 -38.13
CA PRO A 35 39.03 10.45 -39.34
C PRO A 35 37.80 9.72 -39.87
N CYS A 36 37.86 8.38 -39.95
CA CYS A 36 36.75 7.57 -40.48
C CYS A 36 35.51 7.66 -39.58
N LEU A 37 35.70 7.67 -38.27
CA LEU A 37 34.59 7.84 -37.33
C LEU A 37 34.02 9.27 -37.39
N ARG A 38 34.84 10.28 -37.68
CA ARG A 38 34.38 11.66 -37.90
C ARG A 38 33.44 11.75 -39.10
N GLU A 39 33.81 11.14 -40.22
CA GLU A 39 32.96 11.07 -41.40
C GLU A 39 31.67 10.30 -41.13
N TRP A 40 31.75 9.21 -40.35
CA TRP A 40 30.57 8.48 -39.90
C TRP A 40 29.66 9.33 -39.00
N ALA A 41 30.21 10.09 -38.06
CA ALA A 41 29.41 10.94 -37.19
C ALA A 41 28.65 12.03 -37.98
N LYS A 42 29.26 12.57 -39.04
CA LYS A 42 28.61 13.56 -39.93
C LYS A 42 27.36 13.02 -40.61
N THR A 43 27.28 11.72 -40.92
CA THR A 43 26.08 11.16 -41.59
C THR A 43 24.85 11.19 -40.70
N ALA A 44 25.00 11.29 -39.38
CA ALA A 44 23.88 11.41 -38.46
C ALA A 44 23.22 12.79 -38.50
N ASN A 45 23.97 13.84 -38.87
CA ASN A 45 23.54 15.24 -38.84
C ASN A 45 22.80 15.63 -37.54
N ALA A 46 23.31 15.14 -36.41
CA ALA A 46 22.67 15.24 -35.10
C ALA A 46 23.74 15.40 -34.00
N PRO A 47 23.38 15.91 -32.81
CA PRO A 47 24.30 16.02 -31.67
C PRO A 47 24.81 14.66 -31.18
N GLU A 48 24.13 13.56 -31.53
CA GLU A 48 24.58 12.20 -31.25
C GLU A 48 24.59 11.36 -32.53
N PHE A 49 25.57 10.47 -32.66
CA PHE A 49 25.62 9.44 -33.70
C PHE A 49 25.62 8.04 -33.07
N ARG A 50 25.29 7.03 -33.87
CA ARG A 50 25.29 5.63 -33.42
C ARG A 50 26.65 5.00 -33.68
N CYS A 51 27.28 4.46 -32.64
CA CYS A 51 28.55 3.75 -32.80
C CYS A 51 28.38 2.56 -33.76
N PRO A 52 29.25 2.39 -34.78
CA PRO A 52 29.13 1.31 -35.76
C PRO A 52 29.16 -0.11 -35.19
N ALA A 53 29.75 -0.31 -34.00
CA ALA A 53 29.90 -1.63 -33.40
C ALA A 53 28.79 -2.01 -32.40
N CYS A 54 28.36 -1.09 -31.53
CA CYS A 54 27.36 -1.36 -30.47
C CYS A 54 26.00 -0.72 -30.74
N ASN A 55 25.87 0.15 -31.74
CA ASN A 55 24.72 1.02 -31.96
C ASN A 55 24.37 1.94 -30.76
N CYS A 56 25.27 2.05 -29.78
CA CYS A 56 25.08 2.90 -28.62
C CYS A 56 25.29 4.38 -29.00
N PRO A 57 24.50 5.32 -28.42
CA PRO A 57 24.60 6.74 -28.75
C PRO A 57 25.95 7.27 -28.30
N GLN A 58 26.61 8.06 -29.14
CA GLN A 58 27.87 8.73 -28.86
C GLN A 58 27.71 10.21 -29.21
N ASP A 59 28.31 11.09 -28.42
CA ASP A 59 28.30 12.52 -28.66
C ASP A 59 29.16 12.85 -29.89
N SER A 60 28.54 13.52 -30.88
CA SER A 60 29.21 13.95 -32.11
C SER A 60 30.35 14.95 -31.83
N ALA A 61 30.25 15.75 -30.76
CA ALA A 61 31.30 16.69 -30.36
C ALA A 61 32.57 15.96 -29.90
N LEU A 62 32.45 14.83 -29.19
CA LEU A 62 33.60 14.05 -28.71
C LEU A 62 34.47 13.49 -29.85
N VAL A 63 33.87 13.23 -31.02
CA VAL A 63 34.59 12.73 -32.20
C VAL A 63 35.09 13.88 -33.08
N ALA A 64 34.43 15.04 -33.03
CA ALA A 64 34.86 16.25 -33.72
C ALA A 64 36.15 16.85 -33.11
N GLU A 65 36.34 16.71 -31.80
CA GLU A 65 37.56 17.10 -31.10
C GLU A 65 38.81 16.33 -31.58
N ALA A 66 39.99 16.88 -31.31
CA ALA A 66 41.25 16.20 -31.58
C ALA A 66 41.30 14.86 -30.82
N PRO A 67 41.75 13.75 -31.46
CA PRO A 67 41.80 12.46 -30.82
C PRO A 67 42.72 12.51 -29.60
N ARG A 68 42.40 11.69 -28.60
CA ARG A 68 43.11 11.64 -27.32
C ARG A 68 43.55 10.21 -27.05
N CYS A 69 44.49 10.04 -26.12
CA CYS A 69 44.88 8.72 -25.62
C CYS A 69 43.67 8.00 -24.98
N PHE A 70 43.77 6.68 -24.77
CA PHE A 70 42.63 5.89 -24.27
C PHE A 70 42.04 6.34 -22.93
N CYS A 71 42.79 7.04 -22.09
CA CYS A 71 42.28 7.61 -20.83
C CYS A 71 41.66 9.02 -20.99
N GLY A 72 41.75 9.63 -22.17
CA GLY A 72 41.19 10.94 -22.50
C GLY A 72 42.00 12.14 -22.00
N LYS A 73 43.09 11.95 -21.24
CA LYS A 73 43.82 13.08 -20.63
C LYS A 73 44.68 13.85 -21.63
N THR A 74 45.45 13.13 -22.45
CA THR A 74 46.45 13.71 -23.34
C THR A 74 45.94 13.67 -24.79
N GLN A 75 45.99 14.80 -25.48
CA GLN A 75 45.70 14.87 -26.92
C GLN A 75 46.76 14.08 -27.71
N PHE A 76 46.34 13.43 -28.80
CA PHE A 76 47.21 12.60 -29.63
C PHE A 76 48.44 13.36 -30.14
N ALA A 77 48.26 14.63 -30.53
CA ALA A 77 49.34 15.50 -30.98
C ALA A 77 50.44 15.71 -29.93
N ALA A 78 50.07 15.69 -28.64
CA ALA A 78 50.96 15.90 -27.50
C ALA A 78 51.62 14.61 -26.98
N LEU A 79 51.33 13.44 -27.58
CA LEU A 79 51.98 12.18 -27.25
C LEU A 79 53.38 12.11 -27.90
N SER A 80 54.33 11.48 -27.21
CA SER A 80 55.64 11.14 -27.78
C SER A 80 55.50 10.11 -28.92
N PRO A 81 56.51 9.94 -29.78
CA PRO A 81 56.45 9.00 -30.90
C PRO A 81 56.11 7.55 -30.50
N THR A 82 56.62 7.08 -29.36
CA THR A 82 56.36 5.73 -28.84
C THR A 82 54.94 5.60 -28.24
N GLU A 83 54.44 6.65 -27.59
CA GLU A 83 53.07 6.69 -27.07
C GLU A 83 52.03 6.74 -28.19
N LYS A 84 52.31 7.45 -29.29
CA LYS A 84 51.45 7.48 -30.49
C LYS A 84 51.24 6.09 -31.09
N GLN A 85 52.27 5.24 -31.08
CA GLN A 85 52.17 3.87 -31.60
C GLN A 85 51.15 3.01 -30.85
N THR A 86 50.95 3.25 -29.55
CA THR A 86 50.02 2.49 -28.72
C THR A 86 48.74 3.25 -28.36
N ASN A 87 48.70 4.55 -28.67
CA ASN A 87 47.73 5.52 -28.18
C ASN A 87 47.55 5.52 -26.64
N GLN A 88 48.63 5.18 -25.90
CA GLN A 88 48.68 5.14 -24.44
C GLN A 88 49.66 6.19 -23.95
N CYS A 89 49.21 7.13 -23.11
CA CYS A 89 50.10 8.07 -22.44
C CYS A 89 50.81 7.44 -21.22
N ALA A 90 51.95 7.99 -20.83
CA ALA A 90 52.74 7.54 -19.68
C ALA A 90 52.04 7.71 -18.32
N ASN A 91 51.01 8.56 -18.25
CA ASN A 91 50.26 8.81 -17.01
C ASN A 91 49.36 7.63 -16.60
N SER A 92 49.01 7.58 -15.31
CA SER A 92 47.96 6.69 -14.83
C SER A 92 46.62 7.04 -15.48
N CYS A 93 45.82 6.01 -15.76
CA CYS A 93 44.53 6.11 -16.44
C CYS A 93 43.60 7.10 -15.72
N ALA A 94 43.46 6.98 -14.40
CA ALA A 94 42.58 7.73 -13.51
C ALA A 94 41.11 7.86 -13.92
N ARG A 95 40.65 7.15 -14.96
CA ARG A 95 39.23 6.99 -15.24
C ARG A 95 38.54 6.36 -14.02
N VAL A 96 37.36 6.86 -13.67
CA VAL A 96 36.50 6.24 -12.66
C VAL A 96 35.82 5.04 -13.32
N ARG A 97 35.77 3.91 -12.61
CA ARG A 97 35.19 2.66 -13.12
C ARG A 97 33.67 2.81 -13.25
N SER A 98 33.13 2.61 -14.44
CA SER A 98 31.69 2.50 -14.66
C SER A 98 31.20 1.09 -14.31
N ILE A 99 30.01 0.97 -13.72
CA ILE A 99 29.32 -0.31 -13.61
C ILE A 99 28.59 -0.53 -14.94
N ARG A 100 28.95 -1.56 -15.71
CA ARG A 100 28.27 -1.90 -16.98
C ARG A 100 28.15 -0.72 -17.98
N GLY A 101 29.12 0.19 -18.01
CA GLY A 101 29.08 1.35 -18.91
C GLY A 101 28.18 2.51 -18.44
N LEU A 102 27.53 2.42 -17.28
CA LEU A 102 26.76 3.52 -16.69
C LEU A 102 27.71 4.48 -15.94
N LYS A 103 27.54 5.79 -16.14
CA LYS A 103 28.26 6.78 -15.32
C LYS A 103 27.80 6.63 -13.86
N LEU A 104 28.68 6.96 -12.93
CA LEU A 104 28.42 6.84 -11.48
C LEU A 104 27.13 7.56 -11.05
N ALA A 105 26.80 8.67 -11.73
CA ALA A 105 25.59 9.46 -11.51
C ALA A 105 24.31 8.79 -12.04
N ASP A 106 24.42 7.91 -13.04
CA ASP A 106 23.30 7.23 -13.71
C ASP A 106 23.01 5.84 -13.10
N ALA A 107 23.92 5.34 -12.25
CA ALA A 107 23.70 4.11 -11.51
C ALA A 107 22.65 4.37 -10.41
N ALA A 108 21.47 3.78 -10.57
CA ALA A 108 20.38 3.85 -9.59
C ALA A 108 20.87 3.60 -8.15
N ALA A 109 20.18 4.18 -7.15
CA ALA A 109 20.55 4.12 -5.73
C ALA A 109 20.88 2.70 -5.23
N ASP A 110 20.26 1.66 -5.80
CA ASP A 110 20.49 0.25 -5.46
C ASP A 110 21.92 -0.25 -5.80
N TYR A 111 22.61 0.36 -6.77
CA TYR A 111 23.98 -0.01 -7.17
C TYR A 111 25.06 0.90 -6.56
N SER A 112 24.66 1.95 -5.82
CA SER A 112 25.56 2.94 -5.21
C SER A 112 26.60 2.30 -4.28
N GLU A 113 26.23 1.27 -3.50
CA GLU A 113 27.15 0.52 -2.63
C GLU A 113 28.23 -0.25 -3.40
N CYS A 114 28.00 -0.58 -4.68
CA CYS A 114 28.92 -1.35 -5.52
C CYS A 114 29.77 -0.48 -6.45
N ALA A 115 29.45 0.81 -6.55
CA ALA A 115 30.17 1.74 -7.39
C ALA A 115 31.55 2.02 -6.80
N CYS A 116 32.61 1.93 -7.62
CA CYS A 116 33.97 2.19 -7.17
C CYS A 116 34.31 3.65 -7.43
N PRO A 117 34.35 4.53 -6.40
CA PRO A 117 34.71 5.94 -6.59
C PRO A 117 36.20 6.15 -6.88
N HIS A 118 37.02 5.09 -6.77
CA HIS A 118 38.46 5.22 -6.89
C HIS A 118 38.91 5.36 -8.36
N PRO A 119 39.79 6.33 -8.66
CA PRO A 119 40.40 6.45 -9.97
C PRO A 119 41.24 5.20 -10.29
N CYS A 120 41.26 4.81 -11.57
CA CYS A 120 42.11 3.71 -12.04
C CYS A 120 43.60 4.08 -11.90
N SER A 121 44.37 3.23 -11.20
CA SER A 121 45.82 3.41 -11.00
C SER A 121 46.68 2.73 -12.07
N ALA A 122 46.09 1.95 -12.98
CA ALA A 122 46.81 1.32 -14.07
C ALA A 122 47.37 2.38 -15.05
N LYS A 123 48.38 2.00 -15.84
CA LYS A 123 48.83 2.81 -16.99
C LYS A 123 47.67 3.04 -17.96
N CYS A 124 47.76 4.07 -18.80
CA CYS A 124 46.77 4.27 -19.87
C CYS A 124 46.60 2.96 -20.66
N HIS A 125 45.37 2.50 -20.81
CA HIS A 125 45.08 1.17 -21.36
C HIS A 125 43.81 1.24 -22.23
N PRO A 126 43.72 0.41 -23.28
CA PRO A 126 42.48 0.24 -24.02
C PRO A 126 41.44 -0.49 -23.16
N GLY A 127 40.15 -0.33 -23.48
CA GLY A 127 39.10 -1.10 -22.82
C GLY A 127 38.59 -0.56 -21.47
N PRO A 128 37.71 -1.32 -20.81
CA PRO A 128 37.22 -1.02 -19.47
C PRO A 128 38.35 -1.12 -18.44
N CYS A 129 38.26 -0.33 -17.38
CA CYS A 129 39.21 -0.41 -16.27
C CYS A 129 39.05 -1.75 -15.53
N GLU A 130 40.18 -2.42 -15.25
CA GLU A 130 40.20 -3.61 -14.40
C GLU A 130 39.59 -3.32 -13.01
N PRO A 131 39.07 -4.33 -12.30
CA PRO A 131 38.51 -4.17 -10.96
C PRO A 131 39.46 -3.44 -10.00
N CYS A 132 38.90 -2.73 -9.02
CA CYS A 132 39.73 -1.99 -8.07
C CYS A 132 40.48 -2.95 -7.14
N SER A 133 41.77 -2.69 -6.93
CA SER A 133 42.62 -3.44 -6.01
C SER A 133 42.39 -3.09 -4.54
N ARG A 134 41.66 -2.00 -4.25
CA ARG A 134 41.34 -1.58 -2.89
C ARG A 134 40.27 -2.49 -2.29
N PHE A 135 40.40 -2.76 -1.00
CA PHE A 135 39.39 -3.49 -0.24
C PHE A 135 38.41 -2.52 0.41
N LYS A 136 37.15 -2.94 0.53
CA LYS A 136 36.12 -2.29 1.33
C LYS A 136 35.53 -3.29 2.32
N SER A 137 35.14 -2.80 3.48
CA SER A 137 34.41 -3.61 4.46
C SER A 137 32.97 -3.81 3.98
N ARG A 138 32.50 -5.05 3.99
CA ARG A 138 31.11 -5.43 3.73
C ARG A 138 30.60 -6.30 4.86
N THR A 139 29.28 -6.45 4.94
CA THR A 139 28.63 -7.24 5.98
C THR A 139 27.77 -8.36 5.38
N CYS A 140 27.56 -9.44 6.15
CA CYS A 140 26.59 -10.49 5.81
C CYS A 140 25.18 -9.89 5.64
N HIS A 141 24.25 -10.67 5.08
CA HIS A 141 22.82 -10.28 5.07
C HIS A 141 22.27 -9.95 6.48
N CYS A 142 22.87 -10.53 7.52
CA CYS A 142 22.52 -10.35 8.91
C CYS A 142 23.18 -9.15 9.62
N GLY A 143 24.22 -8.55 9.06
CA GLY A 143 25.06 -7.55 9.74
C GLY A 143 26.08 -8.08 10.76
N ARG A 144 26.02 -9.34 11.21
CA ARG A 144 26.92 -9.88 12.27
C ARG A 144 28.36 -10.16 11.85
N LEU A 145 28.57 -10.59 10.61
CA LEU A 145 29.90 -10.86 10.08
C LEU A 145 30.30 -9.72 9.16
N SER A 146 31.43 -9.09 9.44
CA SER A 146 32.11 -8.14 8.54
C SER A 146 33.27 -8.85 7.84
N TYR A 147 33.44 -8.59 6.54
CA TYR A 147 34.51 -9.16 5.73
C TYR A 147 35.05 -8.14 4.72
N GLN A 148 36.29 -8.33 4.29
CA GLN A 148 36.89 -7.49 3.25
C GLN A 148 36.54 -8.05 1.86
N SER A 149 36.08 -7.18 0.97
CA SER A 149 35.89 -7.52 -0.44
C SER A 149 36.61 -6.49 -1.32
N LYS A 150 36.99 -6.88 -2.54
CA LYS A 150 37.51 -5.92 -3.53
C LYS A 150 36.45 -4.86 -3.86
N CYS A 151 36.89 -3.62 -4.04
CA CYS A 151 36.03 -2.51 -4.41
C CYS A 151 35.61 -2.61 -5.88
N GLY A 152 34.38 -2.19 -6.21
CA GLY A 152 33.84 -2.30 -7.58
C GLY A 152 33.36 -3.69 -7.99
N VAL A 153 33.50 -4.71 -7.14
CA VAL A 153 32.94 -6.03 -7.39
C VAL A 153 31.46 -6.04 -7.01
N PHE A 154 30.61 -6.39 -7.97
CA PHE A 154 29.20 -6.65 -7.73
C PHE A 154 29.03 -8.08 -7.19
N GLU A 155 29.14 -8.20 -5.88
CA GLU A 155 28.78 -9.43 -5.16
C GLU A 155 27.53 -9.14 -4.33
N SER A 156 26.57 -10.07 -4.33
CA SER A 156 25.52 -10.06 -3.31
C SER A 156 26.17 -10.15 -1.91
N LYS A 157 25.53 -9.57 -0.89
CA LYS A 157 25.96 -9.78 0.50
C LYS A 157 26.03 -11.30 0.74
N ARG A 158 27.00 -11.77 1.51
CA ARG A 158 27.18 -13.20 1.80
C ARG A 158 26.30 -13.66 2.97
N ALA A 159 25.82 -14.90 2.94
CA ALA A 159 25.30 -15.60 4.11
C ALA A 159 26.45 -16.14 4.97
N CYS A 160 26.44 -15.86 6.27
CA CYS A 160 27.36 -16.50 7.22
C CYS A 160 26.68 -17.64 7.98
N ASP A 161 27.45 -18.44 8.70
CA ASP A 161 26.93 -19.63 9.41
C ASP A 161 26.20 -19.29 10.71
N ALA A 162 26.19 -18.02 11.12
CA ALA A 162 25.48 -17.57 12.30
C ALA A 162 23.96 -17.56 12.08
N VAL A 163 23.21 -17.84 13.15
CA VAL A 163 21.76 -17.65 13.21
C VAL A 163 21.43 -16.18 12.89
N CYS A 164 20.39 -15.94 12.08
CA CYS A 164 20.01 -14.63 11.55
C CYS A 164 19.56 -13.67 12.65
N GLY A 165 18.80 -14.13 13.65
CA GLY A 165 18.43 -13.40 14.86
C GLY A 165 17.76 -12.04 14.68
N LYS A 166 17.37 -11.65 13.45
CA LYS A 166 16.53 -10.48 13.19
C LYS A 166 15.16 -10.70 13.82
N LYS A 167 14.51 -9.63 14.29
CA LYS A 167 13.12 -9.72 14.76
C LYS A 167 12.21 -10.13 13.60
N LEU A 168 11.36 -11.13 13.86
CA LEU A 168 10.34 -11.57 12.91
C LEU A 168 9.20 -10.55 12.83
N ASN A 169 8.29 -10.74 11.87
CA ASN A 169 7.11 -9.92 11.66
C ASN A 169 6.26 -9.69 12.93
N CYS A 170 6.25 -10.65 13.86
CA CYS A 170 5.54 -10.54 15.14
C CYS A 170 6.18 -9.58 16.16
N GLY A 171 7.42 -9.13 15.95
CA GLY A 171 8.15 -8.23 16.85
C GLY A 171 8.60 -8.83 18.19
N LEU A 172 8.11 -10.03 18.54
CA LEU A 172 8.45 -10.76 19.76
C LEU A 172 9.57 -11.78 19.56
N HIS A 173 9.50 -12.56 18.48
CA HIS A 173 10.43 -13.64 18.22
C HIS A 173 11.55 -13.22 17.26
N THR A 174 12.67 -13.93 17.33
CA THR A 174 13.83 -13.73 16.45
C THR A 174 13.95 -14.88 15.45
N CYS A 175 14.49 -14.58 14.27
CA CYS A 175 14.71 -15.57 13.22
C CYS A 175 15.78 -16.58 13.64
N GLN A 176 15.39 -17.85 13.78
CA GLN A 176 16.28 -18.96 14.16
C GLN A 176 17.00 -19.61 12.97
N LYS A 177 16.69 -19.21 11.73
CA LYS A 177 17.39 -19.71 10.54
C LYS A 177 18.82 -19.18 10.49
N GLN A 178 19.72 -19.90 9.84
CA GLN A 178 21.03 -19.38 9.47
C GLN A 178 20.89 -18.10 8.62
N CYS A 179 21.95 -17.30 8.56
CA CYS A 179 21.98 -16.09 7.75
C CYS A 179 21.48 -16.40 6.34
N HIS A 180 20.50 -15.64 5.87
CA HIS A 180 19.84 -15.88 4.60
C HIS A 180 19.68 -14.56 3.85
N SER A 181 19.51 -14.65 2.54
CA SER A 181 19.11 -13.53 1.70
C SER A 181 17.61 -13.22 1.90
N GLY A 182 17.21 -11.98 1.60
CA GLY A 182 15.81 -11.56 1.67
C GLY A 182 15.25 -11.34 3.10
N PRO A 183 13.95 -11.04 3.20
CA PRO A 183 13.25 -10.89 4.48
C PRO A 183 13.14 -12.22 5.23
N CYS A 184 12.99 -12.15 6.57
CA CYS A 184 12.74 -13.35 7.37
C CYS A 184 11.30 -13.84 7.15
N ASN A 185 11.09 -15.16 7.22
CA ASN A 185 9.76 -15.76 7.16
C ASN A 185 8.88 -15.33 8.35
N ASP A 186 7.58 -15.50 8.20
CA ASP A 186 6.63 -15.26 9.29
C ASP A 186 6.87 -16.20 10.47
N CYS A 187 6.54 -15.69 11.66
CA CYS A 187 6.63 -16.44 12.90
C CYS A 187 5.73 -17.68 12.90
N GLN A 188 6.30 -18.85 13.21
CA GLN A 188 5.61 -20.13 13.30
C GLN A 188 5.42 -20.62 14.75
N GLU A 189 5.82 -19.81 15.73
CA GLU A 189 5.68 -20.15 17.15
C GLU A 189 4.21 -20.19 17.55
N SER A 190 3.82 -21.20 18.32
CA SER A 190 2.47 -21.32 18.88
C SER A 190 2.40 -20.61 20.23
N VAL A 191 1.63 -19.53 20.30
CA VAL A 191 1.46 -18.72 21.51
C VAL A 191 0.05 -18.89 22.10
N SER A 192 -0.03 -18.91 23.43
CA SER A 192 -1.31 -18.93 24.13
C SER A 192 -1.95 -17.54 24.08
N CYS A 193 -3.07 -17.45 23.39
CA CYS A 193 -3.81 -16.21 23.20
C CYS A 193 -5.05 -16.23 24.09
N THR A 194 -5.23 -15.18 24.88
CA THR A 194 -6.43 -15.00 25.71
C THR A 194 -7.39 -14.03 25.02
N CYS A 195 -8.68 -14.32 25.09
CA CYS A 195 -9.71 -13.49 24.50
C CYS A 195 -9.77 -12.11 25.19
N PHE A 196 -10.26 -11.07 24.50
CA PHE A 196 -10.54 -9.76 25.10
C PHE A 196 -11.53 -9.82 26.28
N CYS A 197 -12.44 -10.80 26.28
CA CYS A 197 -13.33 -11.04 27.41
C CYS A 197 -12.64 -11.77 28.58
N SER A 198 -11.44 -12.29 28.38
CA SER A 198 -10.65 -13.10 29.32
C SER A 198 -11.25 -14.45 29.70
N ALA A 199 -12.43 -14.81 29.17
CA ALA A 199 -13.11 -16.06 29.47
C ALA A 199 -12.62 -17.27 28.65
N THR A 200 -11.83 -17.06 27.61
CA THR A 200 -11.38 -18.13 26.70
C THR A 200 -9.92 -17.95 26.35
N THR A 201 -9.17 -19.03 26.36
CA THR A 201 -7.76 -19.07 25.96
C THR A 201 -7.56 -20.20 24.96
N ARG A 202 -6.81 -19.96 23.89
CA ARG A 202 -6.45 -21.00 22.91
C ARG A 202 -5.04 -20.77 22.37
N LYS A 203 -4.43 -21.83 21.86
CA LYS A 203 -3.12 -21.74 21.18
C LYS A 203 -3.34 -21.33 19.73
N GLU A 204 -2.60 -20.32 19.29
CA GLU A 204 -2.59 -19.87 17.90
C GLU A 204 -1.16 -19.55 17.45
N THR A 205 -0.95 -19.49 16.15
CA THR A 205 0.31 -19.02 15.59
C THR A 205 0.56 -17.55 15.95
N CYS A 206 1.78 -17.23 16.34
CA CYS A 206 2.15 -15.86 16.70
C CYS A 206 2.02 -14.91 15.50
N GLY A 207 1.32 -13.80 15.70
CA GLY A 207 0.97 -12.83 14.66
C GLY A 207 -0.35 -13.11 13.94
N SER A 208 -1.04 -14.23 14.20
CA SER A 208 -2.31 -14.56 13.53
C SER A 208 -3.52 -13.76 14.03
N SER A 209 -3.45 -13.25 15.25
CA SER A 209 -4.49 -12.43 15.88
C SER A 209 -3.94 -11.07 16.28
N GLN A 210 -4.80 -10.23 16.87
CA GLN A 210 -4.44 -8.86 17.19
C GLN A 210 -3.39 -8.77 18.29
N MET A 211 -2.24 -8.18 17.95
CA MET A 211 -1.21 -7.82 18.93
C MET A 211 -1.62 -6.56 19.69
N VAL A 212 -1.60 -6.62 21.01
CA VAL A 212 -1.92 -5.50 21.91
C VAL A 212 -0.85 -5.38 23.00
N SER A 213 -0.58 -4.16 23.44
CA SER A 213 0.25 -3.93 24.61
C SER A 213 -0.61 -4.11 25.86
N ASP A 214 -0.25 -5.07 26.71
CA ASP A 214 -0.90 -5.38 27.98
C ASP A 214 0.17 -5.25 29.06
N ASN A 215 0.06 -4.25 29.94
CA ASN A 215 1.05 -3.92 30.97
C ASN A 215 2.49 -3.76 30.43
N GLY A 216 2.65 -3.12 29.26
CA GLY A 216 3.95 -2.90 28.62
C GLY A 216 4.53 -4.11 27.89
N LYS A 217 3.84 -5.26 27.92
CA LYS A 217 4.21 -6.46 27.15
C LYS A 217 3.31 -6.61 25.93
N LEU A 218 3.92 -6.82 24.77
CA LEU A 218 3.17 -7.11 23.55
C LEU A 218 2.62 -8.55 23.65
N VAL A 219 1.30 -8.72 23.59
CA VAL A 219 0.61 -10.00 23.68
C VAL A 219 -0.45 -10.12 22.59
N GLN A 220 -0.75 -11.35 22.17
CA GLN A 220 -1.78 -11.63 21.18
C GLN A 220 -3.13 -11.87 21.87
N LYS A 221 -4.17 -11.11 21.48
CA LYS A 221 -5.55 -11.27 21.96
C LYS A 221 -6.51 -11.46 20.78
N PHE A 222 -7.62 -12.16 21.02
CA PHE A 222 -8.63 -12.46 20.02
C PHE A 222 -10.05 -12.21 20.55
N THR A 223 -11.04 -12.26 19.67
CA THR A 223 -12.46 -12.13 20.02
C THR A 223 -13.16 -13.48 19.84
N CYS A 224 -13.79 -14.02 20.89
CA CYS A 224 -14.41 -15.36 20.85
C CYS A 224 -15.85 -15.37 20.32
N ASN A 225 -16.41 -14.23 19.91
CA ASN A 225 -17.79 -14.06 19.42
C ASN A 225 -18.94 -14.46 20.38
N ASN A 226 -18.65 -15.00 21.56
CA ASN A 226 -19.63 -15.22 22.62
C ASN A 226 -20.19 -13.89 23.15
N VAL A 227 -21.34 -13.92 23.84
CA VAL A 227 -21.86 -12.75 24.57
C VAL A 227 -20.84 -12.35 25.64
N CYS A 228 -20.54 -11.04 25.73
CA CYS A 228 -19.46 -10.51 26.56
C CYS A 228 -19.70 -10.80 28.06
N ASN A 229 -20.92 -10.59 28.55
CA ASN A 229 -21.35 -10.82 29.94
C ASN A 229 -20.53 -10.11 31.03
N LYS A 230 -19.56 -9.25 30.68
CA LYS A 230 -18.85 -8.40 31.63
C LYS A 230 -19.83 -7.46 32.32
N LEU A 231 -19.68 -7.32 33.63
CA LEU A 231 -20.45 -6.37 34.43
C LEU A 231 -20.17 -4.95 33.93
N LEU A 232 -21.23 -4.22 33.59
CA LEU A 232 -21.14 -2.82 33.17
C LEU A 232 -20.75 -1.95 34.37
N SER A 233 -20.27 -0.73 34.10
CA SER A 233 -19.83 0.21 35.14
C SER A 233 -20.91 0.59 36.17
N CYS A 234 -22.18 0.29 35.91
CA CYS A 234 -23.27 0.48 36.87
C CYS A 234 -23.39 -0.61 37.94
N GLY A 235 -22.60 -1.70 37.84
CA GLY A 235 -22.60 -2.80 38.81
C GLY A 235 -23.81 -3.74 38.79
N ASN A 236 -24.88 -3.40 38.04
CA ASN A 236 -26.14 -4.14 38.06
C ASN A 236 -26.49 -4.86 36.75
N HIS A 237 -25.85 -4.50 35.64
CA HIS A 237 -26.19 -5.03 34.32
C HIS A 237 -24.97 -5.65 33.66
N SER A 238 -25.16 -6.74 32.94
CA SER A 238 -24.11 -7.41 32.16
C SER A 238 -24.16 -6.96 30.70
N CYS A 239 -22.98 -6.90 30.06
CA CYS A 239 -22.87 -6.56 28.65
C CYS A 239 -23.50 -7.65 27.76
N SER A 240 -24.58 -7.31 27.06
CA SER A 240 -25.29 -8.20 26.13
C SER A 240 -24.70 -8.21 24.71
N LYS A 241 -23.69 -7.38 24.43
CA LYS A 241 -23.04 -7.35 23.11
C LYS A 241 -22.15 -8.59 22.93
N LYS A 242 -21.89 -8.97 21.66
CA LYS A 242 -20.84 -9.94 21.34
C LYS A 242 -19.50 -9.46 21.89
N CYS A 243 -18.62 -10.40 22.22
CA CYS A 243 -17.27 -10.12 22.68
C CYS A 243 -16.64 -9.07 21.76
N HIS A 244 -16.07 -8.04 22.36
CA HIS A 244 -15.57 -6.89 21.65
C HIS A 244 -14.25 -6.43 22.27
N LYS A 245 -13.52 -5.63 21.51
CA LYS A 245 -12.30 -4.97 22.00
C LYS A 245 -12.68 -3.82 22.94
N GLY A 246 -11.85 -3.55 23.94
CA GLY A 246 -11.97 -2.39 24.83
C GLY A 246 -13.01 -2.55 25.94
N ALA A 247 -13.29 -1.44 26.63
CA ALA A 247 -14.26 -1.40 27.72
C ALA A 247 -15.70 -1.56 27.19
N CYS A 248 -16.58 -2.14 28.01
CA CYS A 248 -18.00 -2.23 27.68
C CYS A 248 -18.65 -0.85 27.68
N ALA A 249 -19.66 -0.67 26.83
CA ALA A 249 -20.46 0.56 26.82
C ALA A 249 -21.13 0.79 28.18
N THR A 250 -21.43 2.04 28.50
CA THR A 250 -22.19 2.37 29.72
C THR A 250 -23.59 1.75 29.68
N CYS A 251 -24.16 1.55 30.87
CA CYS A 251 -25.51 0.99 30.99
C CYS A 251 -26.53 1.87 30.26
N SER A 252 -27.35 1.27 29.39
CA SER A 252 -28.36 1.99 28.60
C SER A 252 -29.42 2.69 29.46
N LYS A 253 -29.64 2.21 30.69
CA LYS A 253 -30.60 2.77 31.65
C LYS A 253 -29.94 3.70 32.68
N SER A 254 -28.64 4.00 32.55
CA SER A 254 -27.94 4.83 33.53
C SER A 254 -28.52 6.25 33.58
N PRO A 255 -28.60 6.88 34.76
CA PRO A 255 -29.03 8.28 34.89
C PRO A 255 -28.18 9.26 34.07
N SER A 256 -26.90 8.91 33.83
CA SER A 256 -26.00 9.70 32.99
C SER A 256 -26.36 9.68 31.50
N LEU A 257 -27.05 8.63 31.02
CA LEU A 257 -27.45 8.50 29.62
C LEU A 257 -28.93 8.82 29.42
N VAL A 258 -29.79 8.39 30.34
CA VAL A 258 -31.23 8.66 30.32
C VAL A 258 -31.53 9.78 31.30
N ASN A 259 -31.50 11.00 30.78
CA ASN A 259 -31.71 12.24 31.52
C ASN A 259 -33.05 12.93 31.19
N SER A 260 -33.96 12.25 30.47
CA SER A 260 -35.26 12.79 30.08
C SER A 260 -36.39 11.79 30.33
N CYS A 261 -37.63 12.29 30.42
CA CYS A 261 -38.85 11.48 30.49
C CYS A 261 -38.85 10.45 29.36
N PRO A 262 -39.64 9.37 29.45
CA PRO A 262 -39.84 8.45 28.33
C PRO A 262 -40.23 9.19 27.02
N CYS A 263 -40.93 10.32 27.13
CA CYS A 263 -41.34 11.18 26.02
C CYS A 263 -40.27 12.09 25.42
N GLY A 264 -39.10 12.24 26.06
CA GLY A 264 -38.03 13.16 25.68
C GLY A 264 -38.28 14.65 25.97
N LYS A 265 -39.50 15.07 26.35
CA LYS A 265 -39.87 16.49 26.52
C LYS A 265 -39.35 17.17 27.79
N THR A 266 -39.14 16.41 28.86
CA THR A 266 -38.76 16.96 30.17
C THR A 266 -37.49 16.31 30.66
N THR A 267 -36.52 17.11 31.07
CA THR A 267 -35.29 16.63 31.70
C THR A 267 -35.59 16.11 33.11
N VAL A 268 -35.14 14.89 33.42
CA VAL A 268 -35.23 14.28 34.74
C VAL A 268 -34.15 14.87 35.63
N MET A 269 -34.54 15.37 36.81
CA MET A 269 -33.57 15.95 37.74
C MET A 269 -32.68 14.87 38.35
N ARG A 270 -31.40 15.19 38.58
CA ARG A 270 -30.40 14.23 39.10
C ARG A 270 -30.75 13.62 40.46
N GLN A 271 -31.58 14.29 41.25
CA GLN A 271 -32.03 13.82 42.56
C GLN A 271 -33.11 12.74 42.48
N GLN A 272 -33.77 12.59 41.32
CA GLN A 272 -34.87 11.64 41.13
C GLN A 272 -34.39 10.24 40.73
N ARG A 273 -33.17 10.11 40.19
CA ARG A 273 -32.57 8.83 39.81
C ARG A 273 -31.08 8.82 40.15
N THR A 274 -30.71 7.92 41.05
CA THR A 274 -29.33 7.68 41.47
C THR A 274 -28.77 6.39 40.86
N SER A 275 -29.64 5.45 40.47
CA SER A 275 -29.29 4.16 39.89
C SER A 275 -30.00 3.89 38.56
N CYS A 276 -29.43 2.99 37.76
CA CYS A 276 -30.07 2.48 36.56
C CYS A 276 -31.28 1.58 36.82
N LEU A 277 -31.51 1.19 38.08
CA LEU A 277 -32.68 0.43 38.53
C LEU A 277 -33.85 1.33 38.89
N ASP A 278 -33.61 2.62 39.15
CA ASP A 278 -34.66 3.57 39.50
C ASP A 278 -35.57 3.79 38.27
N PRO A 279 -36.90 3.81 38.46
CA PRO A 279 -37.84 4.04 37.36
C PRO A 279 -37.59 5.40 36.70
N ILE A 280 -37.85 5.49 35.40
CA ILE A 280 -37.75 6.75 34.66
C ILE A 280 -39.04 7.53 34.87
N PRO A 281 -39.03 8.73 35.48
CA PRO A 281 -40.25 9.45 35.77
C PRO A 281 -40.92 9.98 34.50
N THR A 282 -42.25 9.92 34.47
CA THR A 282 -43.10 10.52 33.46
C THR A 282 -43.33 12.01 33.76
N CYS A 283 -43.62 12.82 32.74
CA CYS A 283 -44.03 14.21 32.92
C CYS A 283 -45.52 14.41 32.59
N ASP A 284 -46.10 15.55 32.94
CA ASP A 284 -47.53 15.79 32.72
C ASP A 284 -47.90 16.16 31.27
N SER A 285 -46.92 16.25 30.37
CA SER A 285 -47.14 16.59 28.98
C SER A 285 -47.70 15.42 28.16
N ILE A 286 -48.42 15.74 27.09
CA ILE A 286 -48.80 14.78 26.04
C ILE A 286 -47.51 14.23 25.40
N CYS A 287 -47.43 12.91 25.27
CA CYS A 287 -46.26 12.14 24.84
C CYS A 287 -45.73 12.61 23.48
N ASP A 288 -46.61 12.67 22.47
CA ASP A 288 -46.36 13.32 21.18
C ASP A 288 -45.21 12.73 20.35
N LYS A 289 -44.76 11.53 20.73
CA LYS A 289 -43.80 10.72 19.98
C LYS A 289 -44.41 10.25 18.68
N THR A 290 -43.62 10.32 17.61
CA THR A 290 -44.00 9.81 16.29
C THR A 290 -43.97 8.28 16.30
N LEU A 291 -45.10 7.68 15.94
CA LEU A 291 -45.30 6.24 15.87
C LEU A 291 -44.89 5.70 14.50
N SER A 292 -44.68 4.39 14.40
CA SER A 292 -44.33 3.70 13.14
C SER A 292 -45.36 3.95 12.03
N CYS A 293 -46.63 4.17 12.37
CA CYS A 293 -47.68 4.52 11.42
C CYS A 293 -47.61 5.97 10.88
N GLY A 294 -46.75 6.82 11.46
CA GLY A 294 -46.55 8.23 11.12
C GLY A 294 -47.35 9.23 11.96
N HIS A 295 -48.27 8.75 12.81
CA HIS A 295 -49.06 9.59 13.71
C HIS A 295 -48.31 9.93 14.99
N ARG A 296 -48.79 10.95 15.72
CA ARG A 296 -48.22 11.37 17.01
C ARG A 296 -49.03 10.78 18.17
N CYS A 297 -48.36 10.33 19.23
CA CYS A 297 -49.02 9.79 20.42
C CYS A 297 -49.78 10.88 21.18
N LEU A 298 -51.08 10.69 21.42
CA LEU A 298 -51.94 11.65 22.12
C LEU A 298 -52.14 11.33 23.60
N GLN A 299 -51.52 10.25 24.11
CA GLN A 299 -51.58 9.90 25.53
C GLN A 299 -50.69 10.83 26.37
N LYS A 300 -50.99 10.95 27.67
CA LYS A 300 -50.04 11.56 28.63
C LYS A 300 -48.73 10.77 28.64
N CYS A 301 -47.63 11.38 29.08
CA CYS A 301 -46.38 10.64 29.21
C CYS A 301 -46.60 9.40 30.09
N HIS A 302 -46.22 8.25 29.55
CA HIS A 302 -46.38 6.95 30.17
C HIS A 302 -45.04 6.23 30.18
N ASN A 303 -44.96 5.11 30.92
CA ASN A 303 -43.75 4.33 31.06
C ASN A 303 -43.30 3.76 29.71
N SER A 304 -41.98 3.57 29.55
CA SER A 304 -41.41 2.98 28.33
C SER A 304 -41.86 1.53 28.10
N ASP A 305 -42.30 0.83 29.14
CA ASP A 305 -42.79 -0.55 29.05
C ASP A 305 -44.24 -0.63 28.53
N GLU A 306 -44.99 0.48 28.57
CA GLU A 306 -46.29 0.61 27.92
C GLU A 306 -46.10 1.20 26.51
N PRO A 307 -46.32 0.44 25.43
CA PRO A 307 -46.10 0.94 24.08
C PRO A 307 -47.09 2.05 23.73
N CYS A 308 -46.62 3.06 22.99
CA CYS A 308 -47.52 4.10 22.51
C CYS A 308 -48.52 3.52 21.49
N VAL A 309 -49.82 3.56 21.82
CA VAL A 309 -50.90 3.08 20.94
C VAL A 309 -51.45 4.25 20.11
N CYS A 310 -51.56 4.05 18.79
CA CYS A 310 -52.15 5.04 17.89
C CYS A 310 -53.68 4.94 17.91
N ILE A 311 -54.36 6.01 18.32
CA ILE A 311 -55.84 6.14 18.22
C ILE A 311 -56.31 6.79 16.90
N GLY A 312 -55.38 7.15 16.01
CA GLY A 312 -55.68 7.77 14.72
C GLY A 312 -56.11 6.77 13.65
N LYS A 313 -56.75 7.27 12.59
CA LYS A 313 -57.09 6.49 11.39
C LYS A 313 -56.16 6.84 10.24
N LYS A 314 -55.89 5.88 9.36
CA LYS A 314 -55.11 6.11 8.14
C LYS A 314 -55.93 5.71 6.93
N THR A 315 -55.94 6.57 5.91
CA THR A 315 -56.53 6.24 4.62
C THR A 315 -55.59 5.33 3.85
N ILE A 316 -55.95 4.06 3.69
CA ILE A 316 -55.19 3.09 2.90
C ILE A 316 -55.92 2.74 1.60
N PRO A 317 -55.23 2.54 0.47
CA PRO A 317 -55.85 2.12 -0.78
C PRO A 317 -56.10 0.61 -0.81
N CYS A 318 -57.01 0.17 -1.69
CA CYS A 318 -57.05 -1.25 -2.07
C CYS A 318 -55.76 -1.65 -2.81
N GLU A 319 -55.42 -2.93 -2.82
CA GLU A 319 -54.40 -3.54 -3.70
C GLU A 319 -54.53 -3.13 -5.18
N CYS A 320 -55.73 -2.85 -5.69
CA CYS A 320 -55.92 -2.36 -7.07
C CYS A 320 -55.82 -0.83 -7.24
N GLY A 321 -55.68 -0.07 -6.15
CA GLY A 321 -55.54 1.40 -6.14
C GLY A 321 -56.81 2.21 -6.38
N LYS A 322 -57.93 1.59 -6.78
CA LYS A 322 -59.14 2.29 -7.25
C LYS A 322 -60.07 2.82 -6.15
N HIS A 323 -59.90 2.33 -4.93
CA HIS A 323 -60.71 2.73 -3.78
C HIS A 323 -59.80 2.90 -2.57
N ARG A 324 -60.20 3.79 -1.66
CA ARG A 324 -59.48 4.14 -0.44
C ARG A 324 -60.46 4.14 0.72
N GLU A 325 -60.03 3.63 1.86
CA GLU A 325 -60.84 3.53 3.07
C GLU A 325 -60.04 3.99 4.28
N GLU A 326 -60.73 4.57 5.27
CA GLU A 326 -60.14 4.97 6.54
C GLU A 326 -60.19 3.82 7.55
N VAL A 327 -59.02 3.32 7.93
CA VAL A 327 -58.88 2.21 8.87
C VAL A 327 -58.17 2.69 10.13
N ALA A 328 -58.60 2.23 11.31
CA ALA A 328 -57.93 2.55 12.56
C ALA A 328 -56.50 1.99 12.56
N CYS A 329 -55.53 2.78 13.03
CA CYS A 329 -54.13 2.35 13.00
C CYS A 329 -53.87 1.10 13.84
N THR A 330 -54.65 0.84 14.88
CA THR A 330 -54.61 -0.40 15.66
C THR A 330 -54.88 -1.64 14.80
N ASP A 331 -55.75 -1.51 13.81
CA ASP A 331 -56.19 -2.61 12.95
C ASP A 331 -55.26 -2.79 11.75
N LEU A 332 -54.26 -1.91 11.60
CA LEU A 332 -53.24 -1.95 10.57
C LEU A 332 -51.92 -2.57 11.05
N VAL A 333 -51.80 -2.90 12.33
CA VAL A 333 -50.57 -3.44 12.93
C VAL A 333 -50.74 -4.93 13.21
N ASP A 334 -50.05 -5.77 12.42
CA ASP A 334 -49.93 -7.21 12.64
C ASP A 334 -48.49 -7.51 13.12
N GLY A 335 -48.28 -7.53 14.44
CA GLY A 335 -46.94 -7.66 15.03
C GLY A 335 -46.04 -6.46 14.69
N ASP A 336 -44.87 -6.70 14.09
CA ASP A 336 -43.92 -5.64 13.66
C ASP A 336 -44.21 -5.08 12.25
N SER A 337 -45.25 -5.59 11.56
CA SER A 337 -45.57 -5.22 10.17
C SER A 337 -46.80 -4.31 10.09
N VAL A 338 -46.70 -3.21 9.35
CA VAL A 338 -47.82 -2.27 9.12
C VAL A 338 -48.48 -2.59 7.77
N ARG A 339 -49.75 -2.98 7.81
CA ARG A 339 -50.58 -3.17 6.62
C ARG A 339 -50.83 -1.83 5.92
N THR A 340 -50.47 -1.74 4.65
CA THR A 340 -50.57 -0.50 3.85
C THR A 340 -51.68 -0.54 2.80
N THR A 341 -52.27 -1.71 2.55
CA THR A 341 -53.36 -1.92 1.60
C THR A 341 -54.38 -2.93 2.12
N PHE A 342 -55.61 -2.86 1.63
CA PHE A 342 -56.65 -3.87 1.91
C PHE A 342 -57.06 -4.63 0.65
N LYS A 343 -57.70 -5.80 0.83
CA LYS A 343 -58.14 -6.67 -0.28
C LYS A 343 -59.33 -6.07 -0.99
N CYS A 344 -59.42 -6.29 -2.31
CA CYS A 344 -60.47 -5.64 -3.10
C CYS A 344 -61.87 -6.23 -2.89
N ASN A 345 -62.79 -5.33 -2.55
CA ASN A 345 -64.20 -5.63 -2.27
C ASN A 345 -65.06 -5.48 -3.55
N SER A 346 -66.38 -5.64 -3.41
CA SER A 346 -67.36 -5.52 -4.50
C SER A 346 -67.30 -4.16 -5.20
N ILE A 347 -67.01 -3.08 -4.47
CA ILE A 347 -66.86 -1.72 -5.04
C ILE A 347 -65.73 -1.68 -6.07
N CYS A 348 -64.57 -2.28 -5.74
CA CYS A 348 -63.43 -2.37 -6.66
C CYS A 348 -63.74 -3.20 -7.91
N LYS A 349 -64.57 -4.25 -7.78
CA LYS A 349 -65.02 -5.08 -8.90
C LYS A 349 -65.92 -4.27 -9.83
N THR A 350 -66.88 -3.52 -9.28
CA THR A 350 -67.79 -2.66 -10.06
C THR A 350 -67.06 -1.53 -10.78
N LEU A 351 -66.11 -0.85 -10.12
CA LEU A 351 -65.30 0.20 -10.74
C LEU A 351 -64.44 -0.33 -11.90
N LYS A 352 -63.94 -1.57 -11.81
CA LYS A 352 -63.21 -2.23 -12.90
C LYS A 352 -64.11 -2.54 -14.10
N THR A 353 -65.38 -2.89 -13.87
CA THR A 353 -66.36 -3.12 -14.94
C THR A 353 -66.71 -1.82 -15.67
N VAL A 354 -66.89 -0.71 -14.94
CA VAL A 354 -67.22 0.60 -15.53
C VAL A 354 -66.06 1.15 -16.38
N GLU A 355 -64.82 1.03 -15.92
CA GLU A 355 -63.65 1.40 -16.72
C GLU A 355 -63.50 0.54 -17.99
N ASN A 356 -63.73 -0.77 -17.91
CA ASN A 356 -63.71 -1.65 -19.08
C ASN A 356 -64.77 -1.26 -20.12
N MET A 357 -65.98 -0.86 -19.67
CA MET A 357 -67.03 -0.36 -20.57
C MET A 357 -66.67 0.99 -21.21
N ASN A 358 -66.01 1.89 -20.46
CA ASN A 358 -65.55 3.18 -21.00
C ASN A 358 -64.36 3.02 -21.96
N ALA A 359 -63.43 2.08 -21.72
CA ALA A 359 -62.34 1.76 -22.62
C ALA A 359 -62.84 1.18 -23.96
N LEU A 360 -63.91 0.37 -23.93
CA LEU A 360 -64.59 -0.14 -25.13
C LEU A 360 -65.28 0.96 -25.95
N ARG A 361 -65.70 2.07 -25.33
CA ARG A 361 -66.31 3.21 -26.03
C ARG A 361 -65.31 4.11 -26.74
N VAL A 362 -64.05 4.15 -26.32
CA VAL A 362 -63.00 5.01 -26.93
C VAL A 362 -62.36 4.36 -28.16
N VAL A 363 -62.50 3.04 -28.34
CA VAL A 363 -61.97 2.32 -29.51
C VAL A 363 -62.91 2.37 -30.72
N VAL A 364 -64.12 2.94 -30.58
CA VAL A 364 -65.17 2.95 -31.62
C VAL A 364 -65.52 4.38 -32.08
N LEU A 365 -64.62 5.35 -31.94
CA LEU A 365 -64.75 6.68 -32.54
C LEU A 365 -63.52 7.07 -33.36
#